data_AF-A0AA94EI99-F1
#
_entry.id   AF-A0AA94EI99-F1
#
_cell.length_a   1.000
_cell.length_b   1.000
_cell.length_c   1.000
_cell.angle_alpha   90.00
_cell.angle_beta   90.00
_cell.angle_gamma   90.00
#
_symmetry.space_group_name_H-M   'P 1'
#
loop_
_entity.id
_entity.type
_entity.pdbx_description
1 polymer ?
#
loop_
_entity_poly.entity_id
_entity_poly.type
_entity_poly.pdbx_seq_one_letter_code
_entity_poly.pdbx_strand_id
1 'polypeptide(L)' 'MSEFDVADDVVKSFIADTEACLILDVIKEAEAVLELDLTEEQIRDFLLKEMGCSYCYWHEWQDGGAWLKHVLVTLRQT' A
#
# COMPACT_ATOMS: atom_id res chain seq x y z
N MET A 1 15.35 10.81 10.27
CA MET A 1 14.93 9.64 9.47
C MET A 1 13.43 9.70 9.47
N SER A 2 12.84 10.10 8.34
CA SER A 2 11.39 10.27 8.24
C SER A 2 10.74 8.89 8.14
N GLU A 3 9.57 8.70 8.74
CA GLU A 3 8.83 7.42 8.71
C GLU A 3 8.52 6.99 7.26
N PHE A 4 8.36 7.95 6.34
CA PHE A 4 8.37 7.77 4.88
C PHE A 4 9.49 6.86 4.33
N ASP A 5 10.76 7.13 4.66
CA ASP A 5 11.89 6.36 4.12
C ASP A 5 11.82 4.90 4.59
N VAL A 6 11.30 4.68 5.80
CA VAL A 6 11.15 3.35 6.39
C VAL A 6 10.00 2.60 5.74
N ALA A 7 8.87 3.27 5.45
CA ALA A 7 7.72 2.64 4.80
C ALA A 7 8.06 2.17 3.38
N ASP A 8 8.74 3.00 2.59
CA ASP A 8 9.18 2.62 1.24
C ASP A 8 10.24 1.52 1.27
N ASP A 9 11.15 1.52 2.25
CA ASP A 9 12.14 0.46 2.41
C ASP A 9 11.51 -0.87 2.81
N VAL A 10 10.44 -0.88 3.61
CA VAL A 10 9.67 -2.10 3.92
C VAL A 10 9.01 -2.65 2.66
N VAL A 11 8.41 -1.80 1.83
CA VAL A 11 7.81 -2.22 0.55
C VAL A 11 8.88 -2.79 -0.40
N LYS A 12 10.04 -2.14 -0.51
CA LYS A 12 11.17 -2.65 -1.31
C LYS A 12 11.72 -3.97 -0.78
N SER A 13 11.81 -4.12 0.54
CA SER A 13 12.24 -5.38 1.16
C SER A 13 11.25 -6.49 0.87
N PHE A 14 9.94 -6.21 0.91
CA PHE A 14 8.90 -7.16 0.53
C PHE A 14 9.05 -7.58 -0.93
N ILE A 15 9.24 -6.63 -1.85
CA ILE A 15 9.47 -6.90 -3.28
C ILE A 15 10.70 -7.79 -3.49
N ALA A 16 11.78 -7.54 -2.74
CA ALA A 16 13.03 -8.31 -2.88
C ALA A 16 12.93 -9.73 -2.31
N ASP A 17 12.10 -9.95 -1.29
CA ASP A 17 11.92 -11.24 -0.61
C ASP A 17 10.80 -12.11 -1.24
N THR A 18 9.91 -11.47 -2.02
CA THR A 18 8.69 -12.10 -2.54
C THR A 18 8.80 -12.43 -4.04
N GLU A 19 8.11 -13.49 -4.47
CA GLU A 19 8.04 -13.85 -5.90
C GLU A 19 7.16 -12.90 -6.71
N ALA A 20 7.54 -12.67 -7.97
CA ALA A 20 6.81 -11.81 -8.90
C ALA A 20 5.33 -12.18 -9.05
N CYS A 21 5.00 -13.46 -8.94
CA CYS A 21 3.62 -13.96 -9.00
C CYS A 21 2.75 -13.37 -7.87
N LEU A 22 3.26 -13.38 -6.64
CA LEU A 22 2.57 -12.81 -5.47
C LEU A 22 2.50 -11.29 -5.56
N ILE A 23 3.56 -10.63 -6.04
CA ILE A 23 3.54 -9.18 -6.28
C ILE A 23 2.43 -8.80 -7.27
N LEU A 24 2.26 -9.57 -8.34
CA LEU A 24 1.19 -9.34 -9.32
C LEU A 24 -0.21 -9.54 -8.72
N ASP A 25 -0.38 -10.51 -7.83
CA ASP A 25 -1.67 -10.73 -7.15
C ASP A 25 -1.97 -9.57 -6.18
N VAL A 26 -0.99 -9.11 -5.40
CA VAL A 26 -1.12 -7.92 -4.53
C VAL A 26 -1.44 -6.67 -5.35
N ILE A 27 -0.81 -6.48 -6.51
CA ILE A 27 -1.13 -5.37 -7.42
C ILE A 27 -2.58 -5.44 -7.88
N LYS A 28 -3.07 -6.60 -8.32
CA LYS A 28 -4.45 -6.77 -8.77
C LYS A 28 -5.46 -6.51 -7.64
N GLU A 29 -5.18 -7.00 -6.44
CA GLU A 29 -6.03 -6.77 -5.28
C GLU A 29 -6.08 -5.28 -4.92
N ALA A 30 -4.93 -4.61 -4.87
CA ALA A 30 -4.84 -3.18 -4.61
C ALA A 30 -5.52 -2.33 -5.70
N GLU A 31 -5.42 -2.72 -6.97
CA GLU A 31 -6.15 -2.07 -8.06
C GLU A 31 -7.66 -2.28 -7.94
N ALA A 32 -8.11 -3.49 -7.61
CA ALA A 32 -9.53 -3.76 -7.39
C ALA A 32 -10.08 -2.92 -6.22
N VAL A 33 -9.30 -2.75 -5.15
CA VAL A 33 -9.66 -1.86 -4.02
C VAL A 33 -9.77 -0.40 -4.47
N LEU A 34 -8.90 0.07 -5.36
CA LEU A 34 -9.00 1.41 -5.94
C LEU A 34 -10.20 1.57 -6.90
N GLU A 35 -10.58 0.51 -7.61
CA GLU A 35 -11.75 0.52 -8.50
C GLU A 35 -13.08 0.49 -7.74
N LEU A 36 -13.09 0.01 -6.51
CA LEU A 36 -14.28 -0.02 -5.64
C LEU A 36 -14.73 1.38 -5.16
N ASP A 37 -14.02 2.45 -5.52
CA ASP A 37 -14.27 3.85 -5.14
C ASP A 37 -14.58 4.00 -3.65
N LEU A 38 -13.82 3.26 -2.83
CA LEU A 38 -13.99 3.22 -1.40
C LEU A 38 -13.68 4.59 -0.79
N THR A 39 -14.45 4.96 0.22
CA THR A 39 -14.20 6.20 0.97
C THR A 39 -12.91 6.07 1.77
N GLU A 40 -12.30 7.21 2.11
CA GLU A 40 -11.07 7.26 2.92
C GLU A 40 -11.21 6.45 4.23
N GLU A 41 -12.36 6.54 4.89
CA GLU A 41 -12.64 5.79 6.12
C GLU A 41 -12.65 4.27 5.89
N GLN A 42 -13.21 3.81 4.76
CA GLN A 42 -13.23 2.39 4.41
C GLN A 42 -11.82 1.88 4.10
N ILE A 43 -11.02 2.65 3.36
CA ILE A 43 -9.61 2.32 3.09
C ILE A 43 -8.84 2.26 4.41
N ARG A 44 -9.06 3.23 5.30
CA ARG A 44 -8.40 3.27 6.61
C ARG A 44 -8.77 2.06 7.47
N ASP A 45 -10.06 1.75 7.56
CA ASP A 45 -10.52 0.60 8.33
C ASP A 45 -10.01 -0.71 7.73
N PHE A 46 -10.00 -0.85 6.40
CA PHE A 46 -9.45 -2.02 5.73
C PHE A 46 -7.95 -2.19 6.05
N LEU A 47 -7.17 -1.12 5.94
CA LEU A 47 -5.74 -1.17 6.20
C LEU A 47 -5.42 -1.43 7.67
N LEU A 48 -6.11 -0.76 8.59
CA LEU A 48 -5.86 -0.91 10.02
C LEU A 48 -6.41 -2.23 10.59
N LYS A 49 -7.62 -2.63 10.19
CA LYS A 49 -8.33 -3.77 10.80
C LYS A 49 -8.12 -5.08 10.05
N GLU A 50 -8.24 -5.07 8.72
CA GLU A 50 -8.13 -6.30 7.92
C GLU A 50 -6.67 -6.64 7.68
N MET A 51 -5.88 -5.67 7.21
CA MET A 51 -4.46 -5.88 6.90
C MET A 51 -3.54 -5.77 8.13
N GLY A 52 -4.04 -5.22 9.24
CA GLY A 52 -3.23 -4.99 10.44
C GLY A 52 -2.08 -4.00 10.23
N CYS A 53 -2.23 -3.08 9.28
CA CYS A 53 -1.22 -2.10 8.94
C CYS A 53 -0.95 -1.19 10.14
N SER A 54 0.29 -1.19 10.63
CA SER A 54 0.73 -0.32 11.73
C SER A 54 1.21 1.06 11.24
N TYR A 55 1.22 1.28 9.93
CA TYR A 55 1.68 2.51 9.32
C TYR A 55 0.54 3.54 9.20
N CYS A 56 0.74 4.70 9.83
CA CYS A 56 -0.21 5.80 9.88
C CYS A 56 -0.06 6.71 8.65
N TYR A 57 -0.42 6.19 7.48
CA TYR A 57 -0.25 6.89 6.19
C TYR A 57 -0.92 8.29 6.13
N TRP A 58 -1.92 8.56 6.97
CA TRP A 58 -2.65 9.85 7.01
C TRP A 58 -1.81 11.04 7.51
N HIS A 59 -0.64 10.81 8.13
CA HIS A 59 0.29 11.90 8.46
C HIS A 59 1.11 12.36 7.24
N GLU A 60 1.16 11.50 6.23
CA GLU A 60 2.17 11.51 5.19
C GLU A 60 1.53 11.66 3.80
N TRP A 61 0.27 11.21 3.66
CA TRP A 61 -0.51 11.22 2.43
C TRP A 61 -1.86 11.90 2.64
N GLN A 62 -2.33 12.59 1.60
CA GLN A 62 -3.60 13.33 1.61
C GLN A 62 -4.81 12.40 1.82
N ASP A 63 -4.76 11.19 1.27
CA ASP A 63 -5.79 10.18 1.37
C ASP A 63 -5.21 8.78 1.14
N GLY A 64 -5.95 7.74 1.55
CA GLY A 64 -5.52 6.36 1.42
C GLY A 64 -5.37 5.91 -0.04
N GLY A 65 -6.12 6.51 -0.97
CA GLY A 65 -6.02 6.23 -2.39
C GLY A 65 -4.70 6.71 -2.99
N ALA A 66 -4.23 7.89 -2.61
CA ALA A 66 -2.93 8.44 -2.99
C ALA A 66 -1.78 7.55 -2.49
N TRP A 67 -1.88 7.09 -1.23
CA TRP A 67 -0.90 6.15 -0.66
C TRP A 67 -0.91 4.79 -1.38
N LEU A 68 -2.09 4.19 -1.61
CA LEU A 68 -2.20 2.93 -2.35
C LEU A 68 -1.64 3.03 -3.77
N LYS A 69 -1.88 4.15 -4.47
CA LYS A 69 -1.30 4.42 -5.78
C LYS A 69 0.23 4.49 -5.72
N HIS A 70 0.81 5.11 -4.69
CA HIS A 70 2.25 5.13 -4.50
C HIS A 70 2.81 3.73 -4.28
N VAL A 71 2.20 2.93 -3.40
CA VAL A 71 2.58 1.54 -3.17
C VAL A 71 2.51 0.73 -4.47
N LEU A 72 1.45 0.89 -5.26
CA LEU A 72 1.31 0.23 -6.57
C LEU A 72 2.40 0.62 -7.56
N VAL A 73 2.78 1.90 -7.61
CA VAL A 73 3.90 2.35 -8.46
C VAL A 73 5.19 1.69 -8.01
N THR A 74 5.45 1.61 -6.70
CA THR A 74 6.64 0.95 -6.15
C THR A 74 6.66 -0.55 -6.46
N LEU A 75 5.52 -1.26 -6.33
CA LEU A 75 5.39 -2.68 -6.67
C LEU A 75 5.64 -2.94 -8.17
N ARG A 76 5.26 -2.01 -9.04
CA ARG A 76 5.44 -2.08 -10.50
C ARG A 76 6.83 -1.72 -11.00
N GLN A 77 7.71 -1.21 -10.13
CA GLN A 77 9.09 -0.91 -10.49
C GLN A 77 10.01 -2.16 -10.48
N THR A 78 9.43 -3.35 -10.30
CA THR A 78 10.09 -4.68 -10.39
C THR A 78 10.18 -5.16 -11.84
#